data_AF-A0A403T793-F1
#
_entry.id   AF-A0A403T793-F1
#
_cell.length_a   1.000
_cell.length_b   1.000
_cell.length_c   1.000
_cell.angle_alpha   90.00
_cell.angle_beta   90.00
_cell.angle_gamma   90.00
#
_symmetry.space_group_name_H-M   'P 1'
#
loop_
_entity.id
_entity.type
_entity.pdbx_description
1 polymer ?
#
loop_
_entity_poly.entity_id
_entity_poly.type
_entity_poly.pdbx_seq_one_letter_code
_entity_poly.pdbx_strand_id
1 'polypeptide(L)'
;MPAAWYDIMSERLRQIHVEGYTPEHDDAYGGGELAGAAACYARHVSVRGGIYAENPAAYQAEGVPDDWPWAEEWWKPASPYRDLEKAGALILAEMERINRATGSSEEE
;
A
#
# COMPACT_ATOMS: atom_id res chain seq x y z
N MET A 1 3.91 0.00 22.02
CA MET A 1 3.31 0.12 20.68
C MET A 1 3.12 -1.27 20.11
N PRO A 2 1.96 -1.61 19.52
CA PRO A 2 1.72 -2.91 18.88
C PRO A 2 2.66 -3.17 17.69
N ALA A 3 3.00 -4.44 17.42
CA ALA A 3 3.89 -4.83 16.31
C ALA A 3 3.42 -4.30 14.95
N ALA A 4 2.13 -4.47 14.65
CA ALA A 4 1.53 -4.03 13.38
C ALA A 4 1.71 -2.54 13.07
N TRP A 5 1.85 -1.67 14.10
CA TRP A 5 2.12 -0.25 13.88
C TRP A 5 3.54 -0.05 13.34
N TYR A 6 4.52 -0.78 13.89
CA TYR A 6 5.89 -0.76 13.39
C TYR A 6 6.02 -1.34 11.99
N ASP A 7 5.23 -2.36 11.66
CA ASP A 7 5.31 -3.02 10.35
C ASP A 7 4.84 -2.10 9.22
N ILE A 8 3.75 -1.34 9.44
CA ILE A 8 3.29 -0.29 8.51
C ILE A 8 4.34 0.82 8.35
N MET A 9 4.91 1.32 9.46
CA MET A 9 5.95 2.34 9.42
C MET A 9 7.21 1.85 8.71
N SER A 10 7.62 0.61 8.97
CA SER A 10 8.78 -0.02 8.35
C SER A 10 8.56 -0.19 6.85
N GLU A 11 7.34 -0.55 6.43
CA GLU A 11 7.02 -0.63 5.01
C GLU A 11 7.03 0.74 4.33
N ARG A 12 6.49 1.78 4.97
CA ARG A 12 6.57 3.16 4.45
C ARG A 12 8.02 3.60 4.28
N LEU A 13 8.88 3.36 5.27
CA LEU A 13 10.31 3.64 5.19
C LEU A 13 10.99 2.84 4.08
N ARG A 14 10.61 1.59 3.86
CA ARG A 14 11.13 0.77 2.75
C ARG A 14 10.72 1.35 1.40
N GLN A 15 9.46 1.76 1.22
CA GLN A 15 8.99 2.41 0.00
C GLN A 15 9.80 3.69 -0.29
N ILE A 16 10.08 4.50 0.73
CA ILE A 16 10.87 5.72 0.57
C ILE A 16 12.34 5.39 0.25
N HIS A 17 13.00 4.56 1.05
CA HIS A 17 14.46 4.40 1.02
C HIS A 17 14.97 3.33 0.05
N VAL A 18 14.14 2.33 -0.27
CA VAL A 18 14.52 1.22 -1.15
C VAL A 18 13.91 1.39 -2.53
N GLU A 19 12.63 1.76 -2.61
CA GLU A 19 11.93 1.92 -3.90
C GLU A 19 12.03 3.35 -4.45
N GLY A 20 12.40 4.34 -3.61
CA GLY A 20 12.51 5.74 -4.03
C GLY A 20 11.17 6.47 -4.13
N TYR A 21 10.10 5.93 -3.55
CA TYR A 21 8.78 6.57 -3.50
C TYR A 21 8.77 7.64 -2.41
N THR A 22 9.43 8.76 -2.70
CA THR A 22 9.56 9.87 -1.75
C THR A 22 8.25 10.64 -1.58
N PRO A 23 8.09 11.42 -0.50
CA PRO A 23 6.98 12.36 -0.35
C PRO A 23 6.74 13.23 -1.60
N GLU A 24 7.80 13.72 -2.25
CA GLU A 24 7.71 14.55 -3.45
C GLU A 24 7.26 13.77 -4.68
N HIS A 25 7.62 12.48 -4.77
CA HIS A 25 7.08 11.58 -5.79
C HIS A 25 5.57 11.37 -5.57
N ASP A 26 5.16 11.18 -4.33
CA ASP A 26 3.76 10.96 -3.97
C ASP A 26 2.89 12.20 -4.25
N ASP A 27 3.45 13.40 -4.15
CA ASP A 27 2.78 14.66 -4.48
C ASP A 27 2.39 14.78 -5.97
N ALA A 28 2.96 13.96 -6.85
CA ALA A 28 2.57 13.87 -8.25
C ALA A 28 1.21 13.17 -8.46
N TYR A 29 0.70 12.45 -7.45
CA TYR A 29 -0.60 11.76 -7.51
C TYR A 29 -1.71 12.61 -6.89
N GLY A 30 -2.70 12.99 -7.70
CA GLY A 30 -3.82 13.83 -7.26
C GLY A 30 -5.20 13.20 -7.46
N GLY A 31 -5.27 12.06 -8.15
CA GLY A 31 -6.50 11.36 -8.50
C GLY A 31 -6.91 10.28 -7.49
N GLY A 32 -6.19 10.14 -6.37
CA GLY A 32 -6.42 9.11 -5.37
C GLY A 32 -5.71 7.79 -5.66
N GLU A 33 -4.67 7.81 -6.50
CA GLU A 33 -3.90 6.62 -6.92
C GLU A 33 -3.33 5.87 -5.72
N LEU A 34 -2.73 6.56 -4.74
CA LEU A 34 -2.18 5.93 -3.52
C LEU A 34 -3.26 5.18 -2.71
N ALA A 35 -4.43 5.81 -2.52
CA ALA A 35 -5.56 5.18 -1.86
C ALA A 35 -6.15 4.01 -2.68
N GLY A 36 -6.23 4.16 -4.00
CA GLY A 36 -6.71 3.10 -4.90
C GLY A 36 -5.79 1.87 -4.88
N ALA A 37 -4.48 2.08 -4.94
CA ALA A 37 -3.49 1.01 -4.80
C ALA A 37 -3.58 0.31 -3.43
N ALA A 38 -3.78 1.07 -2.35
CA ALA A 38 -4.01 0.50 -1.02
C ALA A 38 -5.27 -0.38 -0.99
N ALA A 39 -6.37 0.10 -1.58
CA ALA A 39 -7.63 -0.63 -1.67
C ALA A 39 -7.47 -1.94 -2.46
N CYS A 40 -6.68 -1.93 -3.54
CA CYS A 40 -6.37 -3.13 -4.31
C CYS A 40 -5.72 -4.22 -3.44
N TYR A 41 -4.70 -3.88 -2.67
CA TYR A 41 -4.05 -4.83 -1.75
C TYR A 41 -5.02 -5.30 -0.65
N ALA A 42 -5.76 -4.40 -0.01
CA ALA A 42 -6.73 -4.76 1.03
C ALA A 42 -7.85 -5.68 0.49
N ARG A 43 -8.37 -5.40 -0.71
CA ARG A 43 -9.37 -6.23 -1.40
C ARG A 43 -8.81 -7.60 -1.75
N HIS A 44 -7.57 -7.66 -2.24
CA HIS A 44 -6.91 -8.93 -2.53
C HIS A 44 -6.82 -9.82 -1.29
N VAL A 45 -6.45 -9.25 -0.14
CA VAL A 45 -6.45 -9.95 1.16
C VAL A 45 -7.86 -10.39 1.56
N SER A 46 -8.86 -9.52 1.41
CA SER A 46 -10.25 -9.83 1.75
C SER A 46 -10.82 -11.00 0.94
N VAL A 47 -10.56 -11.03 -0.36
CA VAL A 47 -11.14 -12.02 -1.28
C VAL A 47 -10.34 -13.33 -1.27
N ARG A 48 -9.01 -13.27 -1.12
CA ARG A 48 -8.11 -14.43 -1.30
C ARG A 48 -7.34 -14.84 -0.05
N GLY A 49 -7.44 -14.10 1.05
CA GLY A 49 -6.68 -14.42 2.27
C GLY A 49 -6.91 -15.84 2.78
N GLY A 50 -8.12 -16.38 2.58
CA GLY A 50 -8.47 -17.75 2.97
C GLY A 50 -7.71 -18.84 2.21
N ILE A 51 -7.32 -18.61 0.96
CA ILE A 51 -6.61 -19.62 0.15
C ILE A 51 -5.10 -19.62 0.40
N TYR A 52 -4.54 -18.61 1.07
CA TYR A 52 -3.09 -18.48 1.22
C TYR A 52 -2.47 -19.64 1.99
N ALA A 53 -3.12 -20.13 3.05
CA ALA A 53 -2.58 -21.22 3.87
C ALA A 53 -2.47 -22.54 3.11
N GLU A 54 -3.37 -22.77 2.15
CA GLU A 54 -3.42 -24.01 1.37
C GLU A 54 -2.68 -23.89 0.04
N ASN A 55 -2.69 -22.70 -0.57
CA ASN A 55 -2.09 -22.45 -1.88
C ASN A 55 -1.55 -21.01 -2.02
N PRO A 56 -0.35 -20.73 -1.47
CA PRO A 56 0.30 -19.43 -1.60
C PRO A 56 0.54 -19.01 -3.05
N ALA A 57 0.83 -19.97 -3.94
CA ALA A 57 1.08 -19.70 -5.35
C ALA A 57 -0.18 -19.18 -6.06
N ALA A 58 -1.36 -19.75 -5.76
CA ALA A 58 -2.61 -19.25 -6.29
C ALA A 58 -2.99 -17.88 -5.72
N TYR A 59 -2.61 -17.57 -4.48
CA TYR A 59 -2.76 -16.22 -3.94
C TYR A 59 -1.93 -15.21 -4.75
N GLN A 60 -0.63 -15.49 -4.93
CA GLN A 60 0.31 -14.59 -5.58
C GLN A 60 0.12 -14.47 -7.11
N ALA A 61 -0.45 -15.50 -7.75
CA ALA A 61 -0.69 -15.53 -9.19
C ALA A 61 -1.99 -14.80 -9.62
N GLU A 62 -2.71 -14.15 -8.70
CA GLU A 62 -3.88 -13.36 -9.07
C GLU A 62 -3.49 -12.20 -9.98
N GLY A 63 -4.25 -12.03 -11.06
CA GLY A 63 -4.07 -10.94 -12.01
C GLY A 63 -4.20 -9.57 -11.36
N VAL A 64 -3.72 -8.56 -12.08
CA VAL A 64 -3.76 -7.17 -11.65
C VAL A 64 -5.22 -6.72 -11.53
N PRO A 65 -5.62 -6.13 -10.39
CA PRO A 65 -6.93 -5.52 -10.23
C PRO A 65 -7.22 -4.44 -11.29
N ASP A 66 -8.45 -4.39 -11.82
CA ASP A 66 -8.85 -3.36 -12.82
C ASP A 66 -8.70 -1.92 -12.30
N ASP A 67 -8.77 -1.74 -10.98
CA ASP A 67 -8.65 -0.48 -10.26
C ASP A 67 -7.20 -0.15 -9.85
N TRP A 68 -6.22 -0.98 -10.23
CA TRP A 68 -4.80 -0.73 -9.98
C TRP A 68 -4.31 0.46 -10.82
N PRO A 69 -3.69 1.49 -10.22
CA PRO A 69 -3.41 2.76 -10.90
C PRO A 69 -2.08 2.78 -11.68
N TRP A 70 -1.25 1.75 -11.56
CA TRP A 70 0.11 1.74 -12.11
C TRP A 70 0.33 0.57 -13.08
N ALA A 71 1.53 0.50 -13.66
CA ALA A 71 1.89 -0.59 -14.55
C ALA A 71 1.75 -1.95 -13.85
N GLU A 72 1.37 -2.97 -14.61
CA GLU A 72 1.08 -4.32 -14.11
C GLU A 72 2.29 -4.92 -13.37
N GLU A 73 3.51 -4.57 -13.80
CA GLU A 73 4.74 -5.07 -13.17
C GLU A 73 4.91 -4.64 -11.71
N TRP A 74 4.18 -3.61 -11.26
CA TRP A 74 4.22 -3.10 -9.88
C TRP A 74 3.18 -3.75 -8.97
N TRP A 75 2.24 -4.53 -9.52
CA TRP A 75 1.36 -5.37 -8.75
C TRP A 75 2.11 -6.63 -8.29
N LYS A 76 2.45 -6.71 -7.01
CA LYS A 76 3.26 -7.80 -6.45
C LYS A 76 2.66 -8.30 -5.13
N PRO A 77 1.50 -9.00 -5.15
CA PRO A 77 0.94 -9.60 -3.94
C PRO A 77 1.91 -10.63 -3.34
N ALA A 78 1.98 -10.73 -2.02
CA ALA A 78 2.99 -11.54 -1.34
C ALA A 78 2.38 -12.48 -0.29
N SER A 79 1.73 -11.92 0.72
CA SER A 79 1.01 -12.67 1.75
C SER A 79 -0.08 -11.78 2.35
N PRO A 80 -1.11 -12.37 2.98
CA PRO A 80 -2.19 -11.59 3.59
C PRO A 80 -1.68 -10.48 4.52
N TYR A 81 -0.72 -10.79 5.39
CA TYR A 81 -0.17 -9.80 6.31
C TYR A 81 0.70 -8.76 5.59
N ARG A 82 1.58 -9.22 4.69
CA ARG A 82 2.49 -8.35 3.95
C ARG A 82 1.75 -7.38 3.02
N ASP A 83 0.63 -7.80 2.45
CA ASP A 83 -0.16 -6.95 1.57
C ASP A 83 -1.00 -5.94 2.37
N LEU A 84 -1.38 -6.26 3.62
CA LEU A 84 -1.94 -5.26 4.55
C LEU A 84 -0.89 -4.25 5.01
N GLU A 85 0.38 -4.64 5.19
CA GLU A 85 1.47 -3.69 5.46
C GLU A 85 1.63 -2.70 4.29
N LYS A 86 1.65 -3.20 3.04
CA LYS A 86 1.70 -2.35 1.84
C LYS A 86 0.49 -1.42 1.76
N ALA A 87 -0.72 -1.95 1.98
CA ALA A 87 -1.93 -1.15 1.98
C ALA A 87 -1.88 -0.04 3.03
N GLY A 88 -1.48 -0.37 4.26
CA GLY A 88 -1.32 0.61 5.35
C GLY A 88 -0.26 1.68 5.03
N ALA A 89 0.87 1.28 4.46
CA ALA A 89 1.93 2.23 4.07
C ALA A 89 1.48 3.17 2.94
N LEU A 90 0.69 2.68 1.98
CA LEU A 90 0.11 3.49 0.91
C LEU A 90 -0.97 4.45 1.43
N ILE A 91 -1.78 4.03 2.41
CA ILE A 91 -2.72 4.93 3.10
C ILE A 91 -1.96 6.02 3.83
N LEU A 92 -0.88 5.67 4.55
CA LEU A 92 -0.03 6.65 5.23
C LEU A 92 0.57 7.64 4.23
N ALA A 93 1.06 7.16 3.09
CA ALA A 93 1.57 8.01 2.01
C ALA A 93 0.53 9.02 1.52
N GLU A 94 -0.72 8.57 1.29
CA GLU A 94 -1.80 9.45 0.86
C GLU A 94 -2.19 10.47 1.95
N MET A 95 -2.23 10.08 3.21
CA MET A 95 -2.48 11.00 4.33
C MET A 95 -1.38 12.07 4.42
N GLU A 96 -0.11 11.67 4.32
CA GLU A 96 1.03 12.59 4.31
C GLU A 96 0.95 13.58 3.13
N ARG A 97 0.55 13.09 1.94
CA ARG A 97 0.33 13.91 0.74
C ARG A 97 -0.80 14.91 0.93
N ILE A 98 -1.94 14.47 1.47
CA ILE A 98 -3.09 15.35 1.78
C ILE A 98 -2.66 16.43 2.78
N ASN A 99 -1.98 16.04 3.85
CA ASN A 99 -1.48 16.96 4.88
C ASN A 99 -0.56 18.04 4.29
N ARG A 100 0.37 17.66 3.39
CA ARG A 100 1.21 18.63 2.66
C ARG A 100 0.39 19.53 1.73
N ALA A 101 -0.57 18.97 1.00
CA ALA A 101 -1.38 19.72 0.05
C ALA A 101 -2.33 20.73 0.72
N THR A 102 -2.84 20.42 1.92
CA THR A 102 -3.77 21.29 2.67
C THR A 102 -3.08 22.20 3.68
N GLY A 103 -1.79 22.00 3.94
CA GLY A 103 -1.05 22.70 4.99
C GLY A 103 -1.44 22.25 6.40
N SER A 104 -2.15 21.12 6.55
CA SER A 104 -2.37 20.47 7.84
C SER A 104 -1.10 19.72 8.26
N SER A 105 -0.17 20.42 8.89
CA SER A 105 0.66 19.77 9.91
C SER A 105 -0.21 19.65 11.16
N GLU A 106 -0.56 18.44 11.59
CA GLU A 106 -1.18 18.20 12.90
C GLU A 106 -0.20 18.71 13.98
N GLU A 107 -0.37 19.97 14.38
CA GLU A 107 0.05 20.49 15.68
C GLU A 107 -1.23 20.72 16.50
N GLU A 108 -1.71 19.66 17.15
CA GLU A 108 -2.52 19.67 18.38
C GLU A 108 -2.04 18.53 19.30
#